data_AF-A0A9D8XS51-F1
#
_entry.id   AF-A0A9D8XS51-F1
#
_cell.length_a   1.000
_cell.length_b   1.000
_cell.length_c   1.000
_cell.angle_alpha   90.00
_cell.angle_beta   90.00
_cell.angle_gamma   90.00
#
_symmetry.space_group_name_H-M   'P 1'
#
loop_
_entity.id
_entity.type
_entity.pdbx_description
1 polymer ?
#
loop_
_entity_poly.entity_id
_entity_poly.type
_entity_poly.pdbx_seq_one_letter_code
_entity_poly.pdbx_strand_id
1 'polypeptide(L)'
;KNNTIMKNKHLQKRSNAVKQKVIIESLVFQTNWGLKRLYEPPNDFIETLVKTELDYIVELNLFEDLLMIKKFIDDVKSTFDIEPVAERGDFCNSLVALALGIAHKNKTTELSTPADWLKLTEKKILSIYYTNDIRNTIVDYAKQNGYNISTYLGKPIIKLSKIFVLLERAR
;
A
#
# COMPACT_ATOMS: atom_id res chain seq x y z
N LYS A 1 -35.38 -7.23 -25.62
CA LYS A 1 -33.89 -7.21 -25.57
C LYS A 1 -33.33 -6.17 -24.57
N ASN A 2 -33.93 -4.98 -24.39
CA ASN A 2 -33.42 -3.95 -23.47
C ASN A 2 -33.53 -4.30 -21.96
N ASN A 3 -34.55 -5.04 -21.53
CA ASN A 3 -34.74 -5.40 -20.12
C ASN A 3 -33.69 -6.41 -19.59
N THR A 4 -33.19 -7.30 -20.45
CA THR A 4 -32.14 -8.28 -20.12
C THR A 4 -30.78 -7.61 -19.94
N ILE A 5 -30.49 -6.58 -20.74
CA ILE A 5 -29.24 -5.80 -20.68
C ILE A 5 -29.19 -4.97 -19.39
N MET A 6 -30.31 -4.38 -18.96
CA MET A 6 -30.38 -3.62 -17.70
C MET A 6 -30.24 -4.51 -16.46
N LYS A 7 -30.89 -5.69 -16.44
CA LYS A 7 -30.72 -6.67 -15.35
C LYS A 7 -29.27 -7.17 -15.23
N ASN A 8 -28.60 -7.44 -16.36
CA ASN A 8 -27.18 -7.85 -16.34
C ASN A 8 -26.25 -6.75 -15.80
N LYS A 9 -26.46 -5.47 -16.18
CA LYS A 9 -25.67 -4.35 -15.62
C LYS A 9 -25.86 -4.19 -14.11
N HIS A 10 -27.07 -4.40 -13.59
CA HIS A 10 -27.36 -4.26 -12.15
C HIS A 10 -26.72 -5.39 -11.33
N LEU A 11 -26.76 -6.62 -11.84
CA LEU A 11 -26.10 -7.79 -11.24
C LEU A 11 -24.57 -7.63 -11.25
N GLN A 12 -24.01 -7.09 -12.34
CA GLN A 12 -22.57 -6.83 -12.44
C GLN A 12 -22.12 -5.73 -11.47
N LYS A 13 -22.89 -4.64 -11.31
CA LYS A 13 -22.62 -3.61 -10.30
C LYS A 13 -22.68 -4.17 -8.87
N ARG A 14 -23.67 -4.99 -8.55
CA ARG A 14 -23.78 -5.64 -7.23
C ARG A 14 -22.62 -6.60 -6.96
N SER A 15 -22.22 -7.39 -7.96
CA SER A 15 -21.06 -8.28 -7.86
C SER A 15 -19.76 -7.50 -7.62
N ASN A 16 -19.56 -6.38 -8.31
CA ASN A 16 -18.39 -5.53 -8.11
C ASN A 16 -18.35 -4.89 -6.72
N ALA A 17 -19.50 -4.42 -6.21
CA ALA A 17 -19.58 -3.87 -4.85
C ALA A 17 -19.26 -4.92 -3.78
N VAL A 18 -19.71 -6.16 -3.97
CA VAL A 18 -19.38 -7.28 -3.06
C VAL A 18 -17.88 -7.58 -3.10
N LYS A 19 -17.27 -7.63 -4.29
CA LYS A 19 -15.82 -7.86 -4.43
C LYS A 19 -15.00 -6.77 -3.73
N GLN A 20 -15.36 -5.50 -3.93
CA GLN A 20 -14.69 -4.38 -3.27
C GLN A 20 -14.80 -4.49 -1.75
N LYS A 21 -15.99 -4.83 -1.23
CA LYS A 21 -16.19 -5.01 0.22
C LYS A 21 -15.24 -6.06 0.80
N VAL A 22 -15.07 -7.21 0.12
CA VAL A 22 -14.15 -8.27 0.56
C VAL A 22 -12.70 -7.78 0.59
N ILE A 23 -12.29 -6.99 -0.41
CA ILE A 23 -10.92 -6.45 -0.47
C ILE A 23 -10.71 -5.41 0.65
N ILE A 24 -11.68 -4.54 0.89
CA ILE A 24 -11.65 -3.56 1.99
C ILE A 24 -11.57 -4.28 3.34
N GLU A 25 -12.38 -5.31 3.56
CA GLU A 25 -12.32 -6.12 4.79
C GLU A 25 -10.96 -6.79 4.96
N SER A 26 -10.34 -7.26 3.88
CA SER A 26 -8.98 -7.80 3.90
C SER A 26 -7.95 -6.74 4.31
N LEU A 27 -8.03 -5.52 3.74
CA LEU A 27 -7.17 -4.41 4.11
C LEU A 27 -7.30 -4.07 5.60
N VAL A 28 -8.54 -3.92 6.09
CA VAL A 28 -8.83 -3.61 7.50
C VAL A 28 -8.28 -4.71 8.42
N PHE A 29 -8.51 -5.98 8.09
CA PHE A 29 -8.01 -7.11 8.86
C PHE A 29 -6.48 -7.11 8.95
N GLN A 30 -5.79 -6.98 7.82
CA GLN A 30 -4.33 -6.98 7.78
C GLN A 30 -3.73 -5.77 8.51
N THR A 31 -4.37 -4.61 8.40
CA THR A 31 -3.98 -3.40 9.14
C THR A 31 -4.12 -3.61 10.64
N ASN A 32 -5.26 -4.09 11.12
CA ASN A 32 -5.48 -4.34 12.55
C ASN A 32 -4.52 -5.38 13.11
N TRP A 33 -4.22 -6.43 12.33
CA TRP A 33 -3.26 -7.45 12.73
C TRP A 33 -1.84 -6.88 12.85
N GLY A 34 -1.42 -6.05 11.89
CA GLY A 34 -0.14 -5.36 11.94
C GLY A 34 -0.04 -4.35 13.07
N LEU A 35 -1.11 -3.60 13.34
CA LEU A 35 -1.15 -2.59 14.39
C LEU A 35 -0.92 -3.19 15.78
N LYS A 36 -1.52 -4.36 16.05
CA LYS A 36 -1.32 -5.09 17.30
C LYS A 36 0.15 -5.46 17.53
N ARG A 37 0.89 -5.79 16.47
CA ARG A 37 2.32 -6.10 16.54
C ARG A 37 3.19 -4.88 16.81
N LEU A 38 2.72 -3.68 16.44
CA LEU A 38 3.47 -2.44 16.61
C LEU A 38 3.31 -1.81 18.00
N TYR A 39 2.13 -1.89 18.60
CA TYR A 39 1.80 -1.08 19.79
C TYR A 39 1.30 -1.85 21.02
N GLU A 40 1.43 -3.18 21.07
CA GLU A 40 0.80 -4.08 22.05
C GLU A 40 0.63 -3.55 23.50
N PRO A 41 -0.60 -3.15 23.94
CA PRO A 41 -1.82 -2.91 23.16
C PRO A 41 -1.91 -1.47 22.60
N PRO A 42 -2.42 -1.28 21.35
CA PRO A 42 -2.65 0.06 20.83
C PRO A 42 -3.64 0.82 21.72
N ASN A 43 -3.37 2.10 21.94
CA ASN A 43 -4.30 2.95 22.68
C ASN A 43 -5.46 3.41 21.77
N ASP A 44 -6.59 3.79 22.38
CA ASP A 44 -7.81 4.22 21.68
C ASP A 44 -7.57 5.36 20.67
N PHE A 45 -6.59 6.21 20.95
CA PHE A 45 -6.21 7.31 20.07
C PHE A 45 -5.60 6.79 18.76
N ILE A 46 -4.66 5.83 18.83
CA ILE A 46 -4.07 5.19 17.65
C ILE A 46 -5.12 4.43 16.86
N GLU A 47 -6.02 3.71 17.52
CA GLU A 47 -7.11 2.99 16.84
C GLU A 47 -8.03 3.95 16.07
N THR A 48 -8.37 5.10 16.67
CA THR A 48 -9.16 6.15 16.03
C THR A 48 -8.45 6.71 14.81
N LEU A 49 -7.15 7.02 14.92
CA LEU A 49 -6.37 7.52 13.78
C LEU A 49 -6.31 6.53 12.63
N VAL A 50 -6.05 5.25 12.91
CA VAL A 50 -6.00 4.19 11.89
C VAL A 50 -7.35 4.01 11.21
N LYS A 51 -8.45 4.05 11.97
CA LYS A 51 -9.80 3.95 11.41
C LYS A 51 -10.09 5.12 10.47
N THR A 52 -9.83 6.35 10.90
CA THR A 52 -10.00 7.54 10.06
C THR A 52 -9.15 7.47 8.80
N GLU A 53 -7.91 7.00 8.91
CA GLU A 53 -7.02 6.83 7.77
C GLU A 53 -7.53 5.77 6.78
N LEU A 54 -8.03 4.64 7.28
CA LEU A 54 -8.65 3.59 6.46
C LEU A 54 -9.87 4.13 5.69
N ASP A 55 -10.72 4.93 6.34
CA ASP A 55 -11.88 5.55 5.69
C ASP A 55 -11.44 6.41 4.50
N TYR A 56 -10.42 7.26 4.66
CA TYR A 56 -9.86 8.06 3.56
C TYR A 56 -9.27 7.21 2.43
N ILE A 57 -8.52 6.15 2.76
CA ILE A 57 -7.96 5.22 1.77
C ILE A 57 -9.08 4.55 0.95
N VAL A 58 -10.19 4.20 1.60
CA VAL A 58 -11.36 3.61 0.94
C VAL A 58 -12.04 4.61 0.03
N GLU A 59 -12.28 5.84 0.50
CA GLU A 59 -12.87 6.93 -0.30
C GLU A 59 -12.03 7.23 -1.56
N LEU A 60 -10.70 7.24 -1.42
CA LEU A 60 -9.76 7.45 -2.53
C LEU A 60 -9.57 6.20 -3.42
N ASN A 61 -10.23 5.07 -3.09
CA ASN A 61 -10.13 3.81 -3.80
C ASN A 61 -8.69 3.27 -3.93
N LEU A 62 -7.90 3.42 -2.87
CA LEU A 62 -6.48 3.00 -2.80
C LEU A 62 -6.29 1.58 -2.24
N PHE A 63 -7.36 0.93 -1.78
CA PHE A 63 -7.28 -0.36 -1.07
C PHE A 63 -6.63 -1.49 -1.88
N GLU A 64 -6.90 -1.58 -3.18
CA GLU A 64 -6.25 -2.57 -4.07
C GLU A 64 -4.76 -2.27 -4.23
N ASP A 65 -4.41 -1.00 -4.42
CA ASP A 65 -3.03 -0.55 -4.60
C ASP A 65 -2.20 -0.85 -3.34
N LEU A 66 -2.71 -0.53 -2.14
CA LEU A 66 -1.99 -0.81 -0.89
C LEU A 66 -1.79 -2.31 -0.65
N LEU A 67 -2.80 -3.13 -0.92
CA LEU A 67 -2.65 -4.59 -0.81
C LEU A 67 -1.64 -5.14 -1.83
N MET A 68 -1.59 -4.57 -3.03
CA MET A 68 -0.59 -4.94 -4.04
C MET A 68 0.83 -4.54 -3.63
N ILE A 69 1.00 -3.36 -3.03
CA ILE A 69 2.29 -2.91 -2.48
C ILE A 69 2.72 -3.81 -1.33
N LYS A 70 1.80 -4.11 -0.41
CA LYS A 70 2.07 -5.05 0.68
C LYS A 70 2.53 -6.40 0.15
N LYS A 71 1.78 -6.99 -0.79
CA LYS A 71 2.14 -8.27 -1.42
C LYS A 71 3.53 -8.21 -2.04
N PHE A 72 3.85 -7.14 -2.77
CA PHE A 72 5.18 -6.93 -3.33
C PHE A 72 6.27 -6.97 -2.26
N ILE A 73 6.05 -6.29 -1.13
CA ILE A 73 7.03 -6.23 -0.05
C ILE A 73 7.15 -7.57 0.67
N ASP A 74 6.05 -8.28 0.90
CA ASP A 74 6.07 -9.64 1.49
C ASP A 74 6.82 -10.63 0.57
N ASP A 75 6.63 -10.53 -0.75
CA ASP A 75 7.32 -11.35 -1.76
C ASP A 75 8.83 -11.04 -1.78
N VAL A 76 9.21 -9.75 -1.73
CA VAL A 76 10.61 -9.32 -1.62
C VAL A 76 11.24 -9.79 -0.32
N LYS A 77 10.54 -9.63 0.81
CA LYS A 77 11.02 -10.05 2.14
C LYS A 77 11.21 -11.56 2.20
N SER A 78 10.25 -12.35 1.71
CA SER A 78 10.37 -13.81 1.72
C SER A 78 11.47 -14.34 0.79
N THR A 79 11.78 -13.62 -0.29
CA THR A 79 12.80 -14.02 -1.27
C THR A 79 14.21 -13.59 -0.88
N PHE A 80 14.37 -12.36 -0.37
CA PHE A 80 15.67 -11.73 -0.14
C PHE A 80 15.99 -11.45 1.33
N ASP A 81 15.05 -11.68 2.25
CA ASP A 81 15.14 -11.31 3.66
C ASP A 81 15.41 -9.80 3.86
N ILE A 82 14.83 -8.97 2.99
CA ILE A 82 15.03 -7.52 2.97
C ILE A 82 13.69 -6.79 3.01
N GLU A 83 13.67 -5.71 3.80
CA GLU A 83 12.56 -4.78 3.92
C GLU A 83 12.91 -3.42 3.33
N PRO A 84 11.92 -2.57 3.00
CA PRO A 84 12.17 -1.17 2.71
C PRO A 84 12.98 -0.46 3.80
N VAL A 85 13.83 0.48 3.38
CA VAL A 85 14.63 1.28 4.31
C VAL A 85 13.72 2.09 5.24
N ALA A 86 13.92 1.93 6.55
CA ALA A 86 13.15 2.64 7.56
C ALA A 86 13.26 4.17 7.42
N GLU A 87 12.17 4.86 7.78
CA GLU A 87 12.06 6.33 7.82
C GLU A 87 12.32 7.03 6.49
N ARG A 88 12.32 6.29 5.38
CA ARG A 88 12.44 6.83 4.03
C ARG A 88 11.25 6.43 3.16
N GLY A 89 10.71 7.40 2.45
CA GLY A 89 9.60 7.20 1.52
C GLY A 89 8.36 7.97 1.91
N ASP A 90 7.39 7.95 1.00
CA ASP A 90 6.16 8.73 1.15
C ASP A 90 5.16 8.08 2.14
N PHE A 91 5.34 6.80 2.43
CA PHE A 91 4.44 6.01 3.27
C PHE A 91 4.77 6.05 4.78
N CYS A 92 5.92 6.63 5.16
CA CYS A 92 6.40 6.56 6.55
C CYS A 92 5.48 7.23 7.58
N ASN A 93 4.61 8.16 7.18
CA ASN A 93 3.68 8.84 8.08
C ASN A 93 2.28 8.21 8.12
N SER A 94 2.05 7.14 7.35
CA SER A 94 0.78 6.42 7.33
C SER A 94 0.80 5.30 8.38
N LEU A 95 -0.11 5.35 9.35
CA LEU A 95 -0.22 4.26 10.35
C LEU A 95 -0.70 2.97 9.67
N VAL A 96 -1.56 3.09 8.67
CA VAL A 96 -1.99 1.97 7.83
C VAL A 96 -0.80 1.35 7.09
N ALA A 97 0.05 2.15 6.43
CA ALA A 97 1.21 1.63 5.71
C ALA A 97 2.25 1.02 6.66
N LEU A 98 2.47 1.60 7.83
CA LEU A 98 3.33 1.03 8.88
C LEU A 98 2.79 -0.32 9.36
N ALA A 99 1.49 -0.41 9.66
CA ALA A 99 0.86 -1.65 10.09
C ALA A 99 0.91 -2.74 9.01
N LEU A 100 0.76 -2.38 7.74
CA LEU A 100 0.87 -3.32 6.61
C LEU A 100 2.31 -3.80 6.35
N GLY A 101 3.31 -3.14 6.95
CA GLY A 101 4.74 -3.38 6.67
C GLY A 101 5.20 -2.76 5.35
N ILE A 102 4.48 -1.76 4.84
CA ILE A 102 4.86 -1.03 3.61
C ILE A 102 5.99 -0.03 3.89
N ALA A 103 5.99 0.52 5.09
CA ALA A 103 7.02 1.41 5.60
C ALA A 103 7.40 0.99 7.02
N HIS A 104 8.55 1.47 7.48
CA HIS A 104 9.06 1.20 8.81
C HIS A 104 9.49 2.50 9.49
N LYS A 105 9.34 2.57 10.81
CA LYS A 105 9.91 3.62 11.66
C LYS A 105 10.77 2.97 12.74
N ASN A 106 11.79 3.67 13.21
CA ASN A 106 12.53 3.25 14.39
C ASN A 106 11.64 3.39 15.63
N LYS A 107 11.84 2.54 16.64
CA LYS A 107 10.98 2.46 17.85
C LYS A 107 10.85 3.75 18.64
N THR A 108 11.78 4.69 18.47
CA THR A 108 11.84 5.97 19.19
C THR A 108 11.10 7.10 18.48
N THR A 109 10.56 6.86 17.29
CA THR A 109 9.96 7.92 16.49
C THR A 109 8.53 8.16 16.94
N GLU A 110 8.28 9.32 17.55
CA GLU A 110 6.95 9.75 17.98
C GLU A 110 5.93 9.63 16.83
N LEU A 111 4.67 9.38 17.18
CA LEU A 111 3.57 9.46 16.23
C LEU A 111 3.52 10.88 15.67
N SER A 112 4.08 11.04 14.47
CA SER A 112 4.01 12.26 13.69
C SER A 112 2.60 12.52 13.20
N THR A 113 2.41 13.66 12.55
CA THR A 113 1.19 14.00 11.81
C THR A 113 0.78 12.84 10.89
N PRO A 114 -0.50 12.44 10.87
CA PRO A 114 -1.00 11.41 9.97
C PRO A 114 -0.72 11.73 8.50
N ALA A 115 -0.65 10.70 7.66
CA ALA A 115 -0.47 10.86 6.23
C ALA A 115 -1.63 11.64 5.59
N ASP A 116 -1.30 12.67 4.82
CA ASP A 116 -2.25 13.36 3.95
C ASP A 116 -2.40 12.57 2.64
N TRP A 117 -3.32 11.61 2.64
CA TRP A 117 -3.56 10.74 1.50
C TRP A 117 -4.05 11.46 0.25
N LEU A 118 -4.73 12.60 0.40
CA LEU A 118 -5.14 13.40 -0.74
C LEU A 118 -3.90 13.95 -1.46
N LYS A 119 -3.01 14.59 -0.71
CA LYS A 119 -1.74 15.10 -1.24
C LYS A 119 -0.84 13.99 -1.81
N LEU A 120 -0.78 12.83 -1.14
CA LEU A 120 -0.05 11.67 -1.65
C LEU A 120 -0.63 11.17 -2.97
N THR A 121 -1.95 11.11 -3.10
CA THR A 121 -2.61 10.69 -4.34
C THR A 121 -2.39 11.71 -5.47
N GLU A 122 -2.42 13.00 -5.16
CA GLU A 122 -2.11 14.08 -6.11
C GLU A 122 -0.68 13.99 -6.66
N LYS A 123 0.29 13.58 -5.82
CA LYS A 123 1.67 13.32 -6.23
C LYS A 123 1.76 12.22 -7.30
N LYS A 124 0.82 11.27 -7.31
CA LYS A 124 0.72 10.05 -8.15
C LYS A 124 1.89 9.07 -8.07
N ILE A 125 3.12 9.53 -7.93
CA ILE A 125 4.32 8.71 -7.84
C ILE A 125 4.83 8.77 -6.40
N LEU A 126 4.62 7.69 -5.67
CA LEU A 126 5.06 7.52 -4.28
C LEU A 126 6.32 6.67 -4.23
N SER A 127 7.19 6.91 -3.27
CA SER A 127 8.52 6.30 -3.20
C SER A 127 8.64 5.31 -2.05
N ILE A 128 9.31 4.20 -2.36
CA ILE A 128 9.81 3.21 -1.41
C ILE A 128 11.30 3.05 -1.68
N TYR A 129 12.09 2.96 -0.61
CA TYR A 129 13.55 2.94 -0.71
C TYR A 129 14.09 1.55 -0.41
N TYR A 130 15.03 1.10 -1.23
CA TYR A 130 15.88 -0.06 -0.95
C TYR A 130 17.35 0.37 -1.03
N THR A 131 18.24 -0.39 -0.40
CA THR A 131 19.68 -0.13 -0.46
C THR A 131 20.20 -0.24 -1.90
N ASN A 132 21.23 0.55 -2.22
CA ASN A 132 21.72 0.71 -3.59
C ASN A 132 22.17 -0.62 -4.23
N ASP A 133 22.72 -1.53 -3.44
CA ASP A 133 23.20 -2.84 -3.82
C ASP A 133 22.07 -3.80 -4.25
N ILE A 134 20.92 -3.77 -3.56
CA ILE A 134 19.83 -4.72 -3.82
C ILE A 134 18.72 -4.17 -4.72
N ARG A 135 18.55 -2.84 -4.84
CA ARG A 135 17.40 -2.24 -5.54
C ARG A 135 17.22 -2.79 -6.96
N ASN A 136 18.31 -2.94 -7.72
CA ASN A 136 18.22 -3.47 -9.09
C ASN A 136 17.76 -4.93 -9.11
N THR A 137 18.27 -5.76 -8.20
CA THR A 137 17.86 -7.16 -8.04
C THR A 137 16.37 -7.27 -7.75
N ILE A 138 15.85 -6.43 -6.86
CA ILE A 138 14.41 -6.35 -6.55
C ILE A 138 13.58 -5.97 -7.78
N VAL A 139 14.05 -5.01 -8.57
CA VAL A 139 13.36 -4.58 -9.80
C VAL A 139 13.29 -5.71 -10.81
N ASP A 140 14.38 -6.48 -10.97
CA ASP A 140 14.41 -7.59 -11.92
C ASP A 140 13.58 -8.78 -11.44
N TYR A 141 13.58 -9.06 -10.13
CA TYR A 141 12.64 -9.99 -9.52
C TYR A 141 11.18 -9.59 -9.78
N ALA A 142 10.84 -8.31 -9.59
CA ALA A 142 9.49 -7.83 -9.81
C ALA A 142 9.03 -8.07 -11.26
N LYS A 143 9.89 -7.79 -12.25
CA LYS A 143 9.60 -8.07 -13.66
C LYS A 143 9.36 -9.56 -13.92
N GLN A 144 10.20 -10.43 -13.34
CA GLN A 144 10.10 -11.88 -13.54
C GLN A 144 8.83 -12.48 -12.89
N ASN A 145 8.33 -11.86 -11.81
CA ASN A 145 7.16 -12.32 -11.06
C ASN A 145 5.86 -11.61 -11.46
N GLY A 146 5.82 -10.97 -12.64
CA GLY A 146 4.60 -10.43 -13.22
C GLY A 146 4.14 -9.09 -12.66
N TYR A 147 4.97 -8.39 -11.88
CA TYR A 147 4.67 -7.01 -11.49
C TYR A 147 4.77 -6.09 -12.71
N ASN A 148 3.85 -5.14 -12.81
CA ASN A 148 3.80 -4.18 -13.92
C ASN A 148 4.87 -3.10 -13.75
N ILE A 149 6.12 -3.44 -14.10
CA ILE A 149 7.27 -2.55 -14.00
C ILE A 149 7.38 -1.68 -15.26
N SER A 150 7.68 -0.41 -15.06
CA SER A 150 7.98 0.57 -16.10
C SER A 150 9.09 1.50 -15.63
N THR A 151 9.50 2.44 -16.47
CA THR A 151 10.44 3.51 -16.10
C THR A 151 9.77 4.87 -16.11
N TYR A 152 10.10 5.72 -15.14
CA TYR A 152 9.81 7.15 -15.10
C TYR A 152 11.11 7.91 -14.88
N LEU A 153 11.50 8.76 -15.84
CA LEU A 153 12.79 9.50 -15.82
C LEU A 153 14.01 8.58 -15.57
N GLY A 154 14.03 7.41 -16.22
CA GLY A 154 15.10 6.41 -16.06
C GLY A 154 15.07 5.63 -14.75
N LYS A 155 14.09 5.86 -13.87
CA LYS A 155 13.94 5.16 -12.59
C LYS A 155 12.78 4.14 -12.64
N PRO A 156 12.93 2.97 -12.01
CA PRO A 156 11.90 1.92 -12.05
C PRO A 156 10.69 2.26 -11.18
N ILE A 157 9.50 2.06 -11.75
CA ILE A 157 8.21 2.23 -11.07
C ILE A 157 7.37 0.95 -11.21
N ILE A 158 6.62 0.60 -10.18
CA ILE A 158 5.50 -0.35 -10.24
C ILE A 158 4.25 0.44 -10.59
N LYS A 159 3.55 0.05 -11.66
CA LYS A 159 2.26 0.63 -12.06
C LYS A 159 1.12 -0.06 -11.32
N LEU A 160 0.36 0.70 -10.54
CA LEU A 160 -0.85 0.26 -9.87
C LEU A 160 -2.07 0.97 -10.46
N SER A 161 -3.25 0.79 -9.87
CA SER A 161 -4.51 1.28 -10.45
C SER A 161 -4.71 2.79 -10.29
N LYS A 162 -4.26 3.37 -9.17
CA LYS A 162 -4.39 4.79 -8.83
C LYS A 162 -3.04 5.50 -8.73
N ILE A 163 -2.04 4.81 -8.20
CA ILE A 163 -0.70 5.37 -7.96
C ILE A 163 0.40 4.55 -8.64
N PHE A 164 1.60 5.12 -8.67
CA PHE A 164 2.83 4.45 -9.07
C PHE A 164 3.76 4.38 -7.87
N VAL A 165 4.47 3.26 -7.71
CA VAL A 165 5.49 3.12 -6.68
C VAL A 165 6.88 3.16 -7.31
N LEU A 166 7.62 4.22 -7.04
CA LEU A 166 9.01 4.41 -7.40
C LEU A 166 9.90 3.60 -6.45
N LEU A 167 10.67 2.67 -7.01
CA LEU A 167 11.68 1.91 -6.29
C LEU A 167 12.99 2.69 -6.29
N GLU A 168 13.14 3.54 -5.27
CA GLU A 168 14.25 4.48 -5.15
C GLU A 168 15.46 3.85 -4.43
N ARG A 169 16.64 4.43 -4.67
CA ARG A 169 17.87 4.02 -3.99
C ARG A 169 18.09 4.84 -2.74
N ALA A 170 18.26 4.16 -1.61
CA ALA A 170 18.91 4.78 -0.46
C ALA A 170 20.40 4.94 -0.77
N ARG A 171 20.86 6.20 -0.77
CA ARG A 171 22.27 6.52 -0.58
C ARG A 171 22.65 6.32 0.87
#